data_AF-A0A4V2PST6-F1
#
_entry.id   AF-A0A4V2PST6-F1
#
_cell.length_a   1.000
_cell.length_b   1.000
_cell.length_c   1.000
_cell.angle_alpha   90.00
_cell.angle_beta   90.00
_cell.angle_gamma   90.00
#
_symmetry.space_group_name_H-M   'P 1'
#
loop_
_entity.id
_entity.type
_entity.pdbx_description
1 polymer ?
#
loop_
_entity_poly.entity_id
_entity_poly.type
_entity_poly.pdbx_seq_one_letter_code
_entity_poly.pdbx_strand_id
1 'polypeptide(L)'
;MKTVIAYLLVTLILLATGFMGLQTFGLPNEISGIELALKCAMVSALGGILYCLRAVYLNKCVRNQWSSEWEVWYYIRPITSTICGLVAFLFLKAGLVVLDATQNGSSGDFGYLAFSFFAGLNVDKFMEKVENIGKSLFGIEKSRSSKKNTTENKDE
;
A
#
# COMPACT_ATOMS: atom_id res chain seq x y z
N MET A 1 -17.85 -4.75 13.64
CA MET A 1 -17.61 -5.94 12.77
C MET A 1 -18.35 -5.87 11.43
N LYS A 2 -19.69 -5.96 11.38
CA LYS A 2 -20.47 -5.90 10.13
C LYS A 2 -20.17 -4.61 9.35
N THR A 3 -20.04 -3.51 10.08
CA THR A 3 -19.66 -2.19 9.55
C THR A 3 -18.27 -2.18 8.91
N VAL A 4 -17.30 -2.90 9.49
CA VAL A 4 -15.92 -3.00 8.94
C VAL A 4 -15.94 -3.78 7.63
N ILE A 5 -16.63 -4.93 7.60
CA ILE A 5 -16.73 -5.76 6.39
C ILE A 5 -17.46 -4.98 5.29
N ALA A 6 -18.59 -4.34 5.61
CA ALA A 6 -19.34 -3.52 4.67
C ALA A 6 -18.47 -2.37 4.13
N TYR A 7 -17.74 -1.68 5.00
CA TYR A 7 -16.78 -0.65 4.59
C TYR A 7 -15.72 -1.20 3.62
N LEU A 8 -15.04 -2.29 3.96
CA LEU A 8 -13.99 -2.86 3.11
C LEU A 8 -14.53 -3.27 1.73
N LEU A 9 -15.73 -3.86 1.68
CA LEU A 9 -16.37 -4.25 0.42
C LEU A 9 -16.80 -3.02 -0.40
N VAL A 10 -17.38 -2.00 0.25
CA VAL A 10 -17.76 -0.75 -0.43
C VAL A 10 -16.52 -0.05 -0.97
N THR A 11 -15.45 0.06 -0.18
CA THR A 11 -14.18 0.64 -0.63
C THR A 11 -13.58 -0.16 -1.78
N LEU A 12 -13.65 -1.49 -1.74
CA LEU A 12 -13.19 -2.34 -2.84
C LEU A 12 -13.98 -2.08 -4.13
N ILE A 13 -15.31 -1.98 -4.04
CA ILE A 13 -16.18 -1.70 -5.18
C ILE A 13 -15.85 -0.31 -5.74
N LEU A 14 -15.76 0.71 -4.90
CA LEU A 14 -15.40 2.08 -5.31
C LEU A 14 -14.03 2.14 -5.98
N LEU A 15 -13.07 1.36 -5.47
CA LEU A 15 -11.72 1.27 -6.05
C LEU A 15 -11.75 0.57 -7.41
N ALA A 16 -12.49 -0.52 -7.54
CA ALA A 16 -12.64 -1.26 -8.80
C ALA A 16 -13.35 -0.41 -9.86
N THR A 17 -14.46 0.25 -9.51
CA THR A 17 -15.18 1.14 -10.43
C THR A 17 -14.35 2.36 -10.81
N GLY A 18 -13.64 2.96 -9.84
CA GLY A 18 -12.70 4.04 -10.12
C GLY A 18 -11.59 3.61 -11.08
N PHE A 19 -11.02 2.41 -10.88
CA PHE A 19 -9.93 1.92 -11.72
C PHE A 19 -10.41 1.62 -13.14
N MET A 20 -11.59 1.00 -13.27
CA MET A 20 -12.23 0.78 -14.56
C MET A 20 -12.57 2.11 -15.27
N GLY A 21 -13.06 3.10 -14.53
CA GLY A 21 -13.34 4.43 -15.05
C GLY A 21 -12.08 5.11 -15.57
N LEU A 22 -10.98 5.05 -14.80
CA LEU A 22 -9.69 5.60 -15.21
C LEU A 22 -9.15 4.92 -16.47
N GLN A 23 -9.32 3.60 -16.62
CA GLN A 23 -8.91 2.86 -17.82
C GLN A 23 -9.77 3.18 -19.05
N THR A 24 -11.06 3.45 -18.85
CA THR A 24 -12.01 3.65 -19.95
C THR A 24 -12.01 5.09 -20.45
N PHE A 25 -12.01 6.06 -19.54
CA PHE A 25 -12.13 7.48 -19.87
C PHE A 25 -10.79 8.21 -19.90
N GLY A 26 -9.76 7.64 -19.27
CA GLY A 26 -8.47 8.31 -19.09
C GLY A 26 -8.59 9.58 -18.25
N LEU A 27 -7.50 10.33 -18.19
CA LEU A 27 -7.47 11.67 -17.62
C LEU A 27 -7.45 12.73 -18.74
N PRO A 28 -8.03 13.92 -18.51
CA PRO A 28 -7.83 15.07 -19.38
C PRO A 28 -6.34 15.35 -19.60
N ASN A 29 -6.00 15.83 -20.79
CA ASN A 29 -4.60 15.99 -21.25
C ASN A 29 -3.76 16.83 -20.28
N GLU A 30 -4.37 17.82 -19.62
CA GLU A 30 -3.76 18.74 -18.67
C GLU A 30 -3.24 18.04 -17.40
N ILE A 31 -3.83 16.89 -17.03
CA ILE A 31 -3.50 16.13 -15.82
C ILE A 31 -3.08 14.68 -16.11
N SER A 32 -2.83 14.34 -17.38
CA SER A 32 -2.32 13.03 -17.79
C SER A 32 -1.02 12.62 -17.06
N GLY A 33 -0.20 13.59 -16.63
CA GLY A 33 1.07 13.34 -15.94
C GLY A 33 0.96 12.67 -14.55
N ILE A 34 -0.23 12.66 -13.93
CA ILE A 34 -0.47 12.01 -12.64
C ILE A 34 -1.16 10.65 -12.76
N GLU A 35 -1.48 10.19 -13.97
CA GLU A 35 -2.23 8.96 -14.20
C GLU A 35 -1.54 7.73 -13.59
N LEU A 36 -0.24 7.57 -13.84
CA LEU A 36 0.53 6.44 -13.29
C LEU A 36 0.59 6.50 -11.75
N ALA A 37 0.70 7.70 -11.17
CA ALA A 37 0.69 7.88 -9.72
C ALA A 37 -0.65 7.45 -9.12
N LEU A 38 -1.76 7.82 -9.76
CA LEU A 38 -3.10 7.41 -9.35
C LEU A 38 -3.29 5.90 -9.47
N LYS A 39 -2.87 5.29 -10.59
CA LYS A 39 -2.90 3.82 -10.75
C LYS A 39 -2.10 3.12 -9.65
N CYS A 40 -0.92 3.63 -9.30
CA CYS A 40 -0.10 3.11 -8.19
C CYS A 40 -0.81 3.22 -6.84
N ALA A 41 -1.42 4.38 -6.55
CA ALA A 41 -2.17 4.60 -5.32
C ALA A 41 -3.36 3.62 -5.18
N MET A 42 -4.09 3.40 -6.28
CA MET A 42 -5.24 2.49 -6.34
C MET A 42 -4.81 1.03 -6.17
N VAL A 43 -3.76 0.60 -6.87
CA VAL A 43 -3.23 -0.77 -6.74
C VAL A 43 -2.65 -1.02 -5.34
N SER A 44 -2.02 -0.01 -4.73
CA SER A 44 -1.56 -0.09 -3.34
C SER A 44 -2.72 -0.18 -2.35
N ALA A 45 -3.77 0.61 -2.55
CA ALA A 45 -4.99 0.53 -1.76
C ALA A 45 -5.66 -0.85 -1.84
N LEU A 46 -5.65 -1.48 -3.02
CA LEU A 46 -6.10 -2.87 -3.21
C LEU A 46 -5.29 -3.84 -2.34
N GLY A 47 -3.96 -3.69 -2.28
CA GLY A 47 -3.10 -4.48 -1.38
C GLY A 47 -3.48 -4.32 0.09
N GLY A 48 -3.77 -3.08 0.53
CA GLY A 48 -4.24 -2.78 1.89
C GLY A 48 -5.59 -3.43 2.22
N ILE A 49 -6.55 -3.34 1.30
CA ILE A 49 -7.86 -3.97 1.45
C ILE A 49 -7.73 -5.49 1.50
N LEU A 50 -6.89 -6.09 0.65
CA LEU A 50 -6.62 -7.53 0.67
C LEU A 50 -6.04 -7.98 2.02
N TYR A 51 -5.11 -7.21 2.58
CA TYR A 51 -4.58 -7.47 3.92
C TYR A 51 -5.69 -7.44 4.98
N CYS A 52 -6.52 -6.39 4.95
CA CYS A 52 -7.65 -6.26 5.88
C CYS A 52 -8.64 -7.41 5.75
N LEU A 53 -9.03 -7.80 4.53
CA LEU A 53 -9.93 -8.93 4.29
C LEU A 53 -9.31 -10.25 4.77
N ARG A 54 -8.01 -10.47 4.55
CA ARG A 54 -7.29 -11.63 5.09
C ARG A 54 -7.32 -11.64 6.63
N ALA A 55 -7.10 -10.49 7.26
CA ALA A 55 -7.14 -10.35 8.71
C ALA A 55 -8.55 -10.62 9.27
N VAL A 56 -9.61 -10.12 8.61
CA VAL A 56 -10.99 -10.47 8.94
C VAL A 56 -11.21 -11.98 8.81
N TYR A 57 -10.83 -12.59 7.68
CA TYR A 57 -10.98 -14.02 7.46
C TYR A 57 -10.30 -14.86 8.54
N LEU A 58 -9.03 -14.56 8.85
CA LEU A 58 -8.27 -15.33 9.83
C LEU A 58 -8.80 -15.12 11.26
N ASN A 59 -8.95 -13.86 11.69
CA ASN A 59 -9.29 -13.56 13.07
C ASN A 59 -10.77 -13.86 13.37
N LYS A 60 -11.65 -13.70 12.38
CA LYS A 60 -13.07 -13.97 12.57
C LYS A 60 -13.48 -15.39 12.20
N CYS A 61 -13.16 -15.85 11.00
CA CYS A 61 -13.68 -17.11 10.49
C CYS A 61 -12.89 -18.33 10.97
N VAL A 62 -11.56 -18.20 11.11
CA VAL A 62 -10.70 -19.33 11.49
C VAL A 62 -10.47 -19.38 13.00
N ARG A 63 -10.10 -18.25 13.62
CA ARG A 63 -9.69 -18.21 15.04
C ARG A 63 -10.79 -17.78 16.01
N ASN A 64 -11.86 -17.15 15.53
CA ASN A 64 -12.95 -16.57 16.32
C ASN A 64 -12.48 -15.64 17.47
N GLN A 65 -11.42 -14.87 17.23
CA GLN A 65 -10.80 -13.93 18.17
C GLN A 65 -11.03 -12.46 17.76
N TRP A 66 -12.21 -12.13 17.27
CA TRP A 66 -12.52 -10.75 16.86
C TRP A 66 -12.62 -9.83 18.07
N SER A 67 -11.87 -8.73 18.06
CA SER A 67 -11.95 -7.65 19.05
C SER A 67 -12.35 -6.33 18.38
N SER A 68 -13.29 -5.61 19.02
CA SER A 68 -13.81 -4.33 18.53
C SER A 68 -12.79 -3.19 18.62
N GLU A 69 -11.77 -3.32 19.47
CA GLU A 69 -10.71 -2.31 19.64
C GLU A 69 -9.87 -2.15 18.36
N TRP A 70 -9.77 -3.22 17.57
CA TRP A 70 -9.01 -3.23 16.32
C TRP A 70 -9.80 -2.65 15.13
N GLU A 71 -11.07 -2.28 15.30
CA GLU A 71 -11.90 -1.77 14.20
C GLU A 71 -11.32 -0.50 13.57
N VAL A 72 -10.81 0.41 14.39
CA VAL A 72 -10.15 1.65 13.92
C VAL A 72 -8.98 1.34 12.99
N TRP A 73 -8.21 0.30 13.30
CA TRP A 73 -7.07 -0.10 12.47
C TRP A 73 -7.51 -0.56 11.08
N TYR A 74 -8.64 -1.27 10.94
CA TYR A 74 -9.18 -1.67 9.63
C TYR A 74 -9.66 -0.49 8.77
N TYR A 75 -10.11 0.62 9.38
CA TYR A 75 -10.52 1.82 8.66
C TYR A 75 -9.34 2.66 8.18
N ILE A 76 -8.29 2.76 8.99
CA ILE A 76 -7.11 3.56 8.68
C ILE A 76 -6.21 2.84 7.67
N ARG A 77 -6.13 1.50 7.73
CA ARG A 77 -5.18 0.71 6.93
C ARG A 77 -5.31 0.96 5.42
N PRO A 78 -6.49 0.92 4.77
CA PRO A 78 -6.61 1.23 3.34
C PRO A 78 -6.06 2.61 2.97
N ILE A 79 -6.30 3.63 3.80
CA ILE A 79 -5.82 5.00 3.58
C ILE A 79 -4.28 5.02 3.65
N THR A 80 -3.70 4.41 4.69
CA THR A 80 -2.23 4.33 4.80
C THR A 80 -1.60 3.56 3.64
N SER A 81 -2.24 2.48 3.18
CA SER A 81 -1.81 1.72 2.01
C SER A 81 -1.85 2.58 0.74
N THR A 82 -2.89 3.39 0.53
CA THR A 82 -2.94 4.34 -0.61
C THR A 82 -1.74 5.29 -0.60
N ILE A 83 -1.43 5.88 0.55
CA ILE A 83 -0.31 6.82 0.70
C ILE A 83 1.03 6.11 0.43
N CYS A 84 1.22 4.88 0.93
CA CYS A 84 2.42 4.10 0.63
C CYS A 84 2.60 3.84 -0.87
N GLY A 85 1.52 3.68 -1.63
CA GLY A 85 1.57 3.54 -3.08
C GLY A 85 2.08 4.79 -3.79
N LEU A 86 1.66 5.97 -3.33
CA LEU A 86 2.17 7.24 -3.85
C LEU A 86 3.66 7.42 -3.52
N VAL A 87 4.07 7.07 -2.30
CA VAL A 87 5.48 7.11 -1.91
C VAL A 87 6.31 6.12 -2.74
N ALA A 88 5.79 4.91 -2.96
CA ALA A 88 6.44 3.90 -3.80
C ALA A 88 6.63 4.40 -5.25
N PHE A 89 5.61 5.04 -5.82
CA PHE A 89 5.70 5.70 -7.12
C PHE A 89 6.79 6.78 -7.15
N LEU A 90 6.84 7.65 -6.14
CA LEU A 90 7.86 8.70 -6.05
C LEU A 90 9.28 8.11 -5.98
N PHE A 91 9.46 7.00 -5.25
CA PHE A 91 10.77 6.37 -5.08
C PHE A 91 11.27 5.76 -6.38
N LEU A 92 10.39 5.10 -7.14
CA LEU A 92 10.71 4.58 -8.46
C LEU A 92 10.97 5.71 -9.46
N LYS A 93 10.11 6.73 -9.48
CA LYS A 93 10.24 7.87 -10.42
C LYS A 93 11.48 8.72 -10.14
N ALA A 94 11.90 8.81 -8.87
CA ALA A 94 13.13 9.49 -8.46
C ALA A 94 14.39 8.63 -8.63
N GLY A 95 14.27 7.35 -9.03
CA GLY A 95 15.40 6.44 -9.18
C GLY A 95 16.02 5.96 -7.87
N LEU A 96 15.33 6.16 -6.73
CA LEU A 96 15.75 5.68 -5.41
C LEU A 96 15.65 4.15 -5.29
N VAL A 97 14.78 3.55 -6.10
CA VAL A 97 14.60 2.10 -6.22
C VAL A 97 14.62 1.76 -7.72
N VAL A 98 15.45 0.80 -8.11
CA VAL A 98 15.54 0.31 -9.48
C VAL A 98 14.95 -1.08 -9.54
N LEU A 99 14.04 -1.32 -10.49
CA LEU A 99 13.45 -2.62 -10.74
C LEU A 99 14.24 -3.31 -11.85
N ASP A 100 14.76 -4.50 -11.57
CA ASP A 100 15.59 -5.29 -12.49
C ASP A 100 14.75 -6.10 -13.51
N ALA A 101 13.60 -5.55 -13.90
CA ALA A 101 12.72 -6.20 -14.87
C ALA A 101 13.11 -5.75 -16.28
N THR A 102 13.56 -6.69 -17.12
CA THR A 102 13.87 -6.46 -18.53
C THR A 102 12.66 -5.86 -19.24
N GLN A 103 12.69 -4.55 -19.48
CA GLN A 103 11.56 -3.81 -20.03
C GLN A 103 11.47 -4.00 -21.55
N ASN A 104 10.94 -5.13 -21.98
CA ASN A 104 10.55 -5.32 -23.38
C ASN A 104 9.27 -4.49 -23.65
N GLY A 105 9.44 -3.28 -24.19
CA GLY A 105 8.53 -2.53 -25.08
C GLY A 105 7.14 -2.07 -24.58
N SER A 106 6.56 -2.70 -23.56
CA SER A 106 5.20 -2.39 -23.07
C SER A 106 4.99 -2.73 -21.59
N SER A 107 6.07 -3.13 -20.91
CA SER A 107 6.05 -3.62 -19.52
C SER A 107 6.33 -2.55 -18.46
N GLY A 108 6.56 -1.29 -18.87
CA GLY A 108 7.20 -0.30 -17.99
C GLY A 108 6.39 0.09 -16.76
N ASP A 109 5.07 0.11 -16.88
CA ASP A 109 4.21 0.52 -15.77
C ASP A 109 3.91 -0.63 -14.79
N PHE A 110 4.00 -1.90 -15.23
CA PHE A 110 3.71 -3.03 -14.35
C PHE A 110 4.69 -3.14 -13.19
N GLY A 111 5.94 -2.73 -13.38
CA GLY A 111 6.92 -2.62 -12.30
C GLY A 111 6.47 -1.64 -11.21
N TYR A 112 5.99 -0.47 -11.63
CA TYR A 112 5.44 0.54 -10.71
C TYR A 112 4.22 0.03 -9.96
N LEU A 113 3.29 -0.62 -10.66
CA LEU A 113 2.07 -1.17 -10.06
C LEU A 113 2.39 -2.31 -9.09
N ALA A 114 3.26 -3.24 -9.46
CA ALA A 114 3.65 -4.37 -8.60
C ALA A 114 4.36 -3.89 -7.33
N PHE A 115 5.33 -2.98 -7.46
CA PHE A 115 6.01 -2.43 -6.29
C PHE A 115 5.04 -1.66 -5.38
N SER A 116 4.15 -0.86 -5.96
CA SER A 116 3.12 -0.14 -5.21
C SER A 116 2.13 -1.08 -4.52
N PHE A 117 1.75 -2.19 -5.15
CA PHE A 117 0.93 -3.23 -4.53
C PHE A 117 1.58 -3.78 -3.26
N PHE A 118 2.86 -4.14 -3.33
CA PHE A 118 3.60 -4.66 -2.17
C PHE A 118 3.74 -3.62 -1.07
N ALA A 119 3.94 -2.35 -1.43
CA ALA A 119 3.99 -1.24 -0.48
C ALA A 119 2.68 -1.12 0.33
N GLY A 120 1.53 -1.24 -0.34
CA GLY A 120 0.22 -1.19 0.31
C GLY A 120 -0.14 -2.46 1.07
N LEU A 121 0.26 -3.64 0.59
CA LEU A 121 0.02 -4.92 1.24
C LEU A 121 0.73 -5.00 2.60
N ASN A 122 1.98 -4.54 2.68
CA ASN A 122 2.79 -4.55 3.90
C ASN A 122 3.33 -3.15 4.23
N VAL A 123 2.43 -2.26 4.63
CA VAL A 123 2.73 -0.88 5.06
C VAL A 123 3.88 -0.83 6.07
N ASP A 124 3.87 -1.73 7.07
CA ASP A 124 4.86 -1.69 8.16
C ASP A 124 6.28 -2.00 7.66
N LYS A 125 6.43 -3.05 6.84
CA LYS A 125 7.72 -3.43 6.25
C LYS A 125 8.18 -2.45 5.17
N PHE A 126 7.24 -1.89 4.43
CA PHE A 126 7.53 -0.82 3.48
C PHE A 126 8.07 0.43 4.20
N MET A 127 7.43 0.84 5.29
CA MET A 127 7.88 1.99 6.08
C MET A 127 9.26 1.76 6.69
N GLU A 128 9.52 0.55 7.20
CA GLU A 128 10.86 0.15 7.67
C GLU A 128 11.91 0.31 6.55
N LYS A 129 11.57 -0.10 5.32
CA LYS A 129 12.46 0.06 4.16
C LYS A 129 12.66 1.53 3.79
N VAL A 130 11.61 2.35 3.82
CA VAL A 130 11.68 3.80 3.57
C VAL A 130 12.61 4.48 4.58
N GLU A 131 12.49 4.16 5.87
CA GLU A 131 13.40 4.69 6.90
C GLU A 131 14.84 4.24 6.70
N ASN A 132 15.07 2.98 6.30
CA ASN A 132 16.42 2.49 5.99
C ASN A 132 17.05 3.26 4.82
N ILE A 133 16.27 3.55 3.78
CA ILE A 133 16.70 4.39 2.65
C ILE A 133 16.99 5.82 3.14
N GLY A 134 16.10 6.38 3.96
CA GLY A 134 16.25 7.70 4.57
C GLY A 134 17.55 7.84 5.38
N LYS A 135 17.86 6.82 6.19
CA LYS A 135 19.10 6.75 6.95
C LYS A 135 20.34 6.64 6.05
N SER A 136 20.28 5.78 5.03
CA SER A 136 21.43 5.53 4.15
C SER A 136 21.75 6.70 3.24
N LEU A 137 20.74 7.43 2.76
CA LEU A 137 20.93 8.51 1.78
C LEU A 137 21.01 9.90 2.42
N PHE A 138 20.25 10.13 3.49
CA PHE A 138 20.11 11.46 4.10
C PHE A 138 20.61 11.51 5.55
N GLY A 139 21.09 10.39 6.11
CA GLY A 139 21.53 10.34 7.52
C GLY A 139 20.41 10.49 8.54
N ILE A 140 19.14 10.40 8.12
CA ILE A 140 17.99 10.57 9.01
C ILE A 140 17.86 9.33 9.92
N GLU A 141 17.83 9.53 11.24
CA GLU A 141 17.61 8.43 12.17
C GLU A 141 16.22 7.81 12.06
N LYS A 142 16.13 6.50 12.32
CA LYS A 142 14.84 5.77 12.39
C LYS A 142 13.90 6.39 13.42
N SER A 143 12.60 6.39 13.10
CA SER A 143 11.57 6.93 13.99
C SER A 143 11.48 6.13 15.29
N ARG A 144 10.96 6.75 16.36
CA ARG A 144 10.74 6.09 17.66
C ARG A 144 9.82 4.88 17.53
N SER A 145 8.81 4.95 16.66
CA SER A 145 7.86 3.86 16.39
C SER A 145 8.52 2.63 15.78
N SER A 146 9.56 2.83 14.96
CA SER A 146 10.33 1.77 14.30
C SER A 146 11.39 1.14 15.22
N LYS A 147 12.02 1.93 16.09
CA LYS A 147 13.01 1.43 17.08
C LYS A 147 12.39 0.40 18.05
N LYS A 148 11.12 0.55 18.44
CA LYS A 148 10.46 -0.36 19.39
C LYS A 148 10.28 -1.80 18.84
N ASN A 149 9.94 -1.93 17.55
CA ASN A 149 9.75 -3.22 16.88
C ASN A 149 11.06 -4.05 16.71
N THR A 150 12.23 -3.41 16.79
CA THR A 150 13.53 -4.11 16.65
C THR A 150 14.03 -4.66 17.98
N THR A 151 13.68 -4.03 19.11
CA THR A 151 14.12 -4.48 20.44
C THR A 151 13.31 -5.69 20.90
N GLU A 152 11.99 -5.73 20.64
CA GLU A 152 11.14 -6.87 21.02
C GLU A 152 11.50 -8.16 20.25
N ASN A 153 12.03 -8.08 19.02
CA ASN A 153 12.49 -9.27 18.26
C ASN A 153 13.90 -9.77 18.64
N LYS A 154 14.59 -9.13 19.59
CA LYS A 154 15.91 -9.58 20.08
C LYS A 154 15.83 -10.33 21.41
N ASP A 155 14.65 -10.35 22.04
CA ASP A 155 14.42 -10.96 23.34
C ASP A 155 13.58 -12.26 23.25
N GLU A 156 13.37 -12.81 22.05
CA GLU A 156 12.91 -14.19 21.76
C GLU A 156 14.05 -15.02 21.13
#